data_AF-A0AAD8TLW2-F1
#
_entry.id   AF-A0AAD8TLW2-F1
#
_cell.length_a   1.000
_cell.length_b   1.000
_cell.length_c   1.000
_cell.angle_alpha   90.00
_cell.angle_beta   90.00
_cell.angle_gamma   90.00
#
_symmetry.space_group_name_H-M   'P 1'
#
loop_
_entity.id
_entity.type
_entity.pdbx_description
1 polymer ?
#
loop_
_entity_poly.entity_id
_entity_poly.type
_entity_poly.pdbx_seq_one_letter_code
_entity_poly.pdbx_strand_id
1 'polypeptide(L)'
;MAGLLSGSRLARFCFLASCIALAAHTSEASRRDLIGISIGKGGGISIGIGGGGGSSPPKQQPPSSEPQACDFENERIYRAYLVIQRFKRTITSDPQCITNTWTGTDVCGSYKGFFCEKPPNVNERALASVDFNGYKLQSASLVSFVDALPDLALFHANSNKFGGVVPNLRALQYFYELDLSNNNLAPCPFPTDVLGLTNSTFIDIRFNNFLGGLPAGLFCSFPIVEAIFVNNNKFDGKLPDNLGDSPVNYLSLANNQFTGPIPSSIARAANTLLEVLFLNNKLSGCLPYELGLLAKATVIDAGTNQLTGTIPASYACLRKVEQLNLANNLLYGVVPDALCRLAYDGHLTNLTLSGNYFTGLGACCWDLIKQGKLNVDRNCIPYAPNQRSHDECAGFFHRTKMTCPVSTHVPCYHKSYGVDAAAEEAKAAAEEAKYRTYSALKP
;
A
#
# COMPACT_ATOMS: atom_id res chain seq x y z
N MET A 1 33.56 -8.90 -34.81
CA MET A 1 33.83 -10.26 -35.30
C MET A 1 33.03 -11.20 -34.40
N ALA A 2 31.93 -11.78 -34.89
CA ALA A 2 31.88 -12.98 -35.74
C ALA A 2 31.91 -14.27 -34.88
N GLY A 3 30.71 -14.74 -34.56
CA GLY A 3 30.42 -15.98 -33.82
C GLY A 3 28.91 -16.21 -33.93
N LEU A 4 28.49 -17.36 -34.44
CA LEU A 4 27.16 -17.57 -35.04
C LEU A 4 26.45 -18.80 -34.46
N LEU A 5 25.13 -18.81 -34.63
CA LEU A 5 24.19 -19.94 -34.51
C LEU A 5 23.72 -20.42 -33.12
N SER A 6 22.42 -20.20 -32.92
CA SER A 6 21.40 -21.20 -32.52
C SER A 6 21.43 -21.83 -31.13
N GLY A 7 20.38 -21.55 -30.35
CA GLY A 7 20.10 -22.16 -29.05
C GLY A 7 18.60 -22.20 -28.76
N SER A 8 17.82 -22.92 -29.57
CA SER A 8 16.36 -23.02 -29.40
C SER A 8 15.96 -23.74 -28.10
N ARG A 9 15.19 -23.08 -27.23
CA ARG A 9 14.50 -23.72 -26.09
C ARG A 9 13.05 -23.24 -25.94
N LEU A 10 12.13 -23.89 -26.64
CA LEU A 10 10.72 -23.91 -26.25
C LEU A 10 10.59 -24.75 -24.96
N ALA A 11 10.11 -24.16 -23.87
CA ALA A 11 9.42 -24.86 -22.78
C ALA A 11 8.89 -23.86 -21.72
N ARG A 12 7.62 -23.45 -21.82
CA ARG A 12 6.73 -22.99 -20.73
C ARG A 12 5.36 -22.59 -21.29
N PHE A 13 4.48 -23.57 -21.44
CA PHE A 13 3.04 -23.30 -21.59
C PHE A 13 2.39 -23.23 -20.21
N CYS A 14 1.41 -22.33 -20.05
CA CYS A 14 0.76 -22.08 -18.76
C CYS A 14 -0.17 -23.22 -18.36
N PHE A 15 -0.18 -23.57 -17.07
CA PHE A 15 -1.33 -24.24 -16.46
C PHE A 15 -2.47 -23.23 -16.34
N LEU A 16 -3.57 -23.46 -17.08
CA LEU A 16 -4.83 -22.74 -16.90
C LEU A 16 -5.62 -23.40 -15.77
N ALA A 17 -5.72 -22.72 -14.63
CA ALA A 17 -6.66 -23.09 -13.58
C ALA A 17 -8.06 -22.60 -13.95
N SER A 18 -9.04 -23.50 -14.02
CA SER A 18 -10.45 -23.16 -14.19
C SER A 18 -11.26 -23.83 -13.08
N CYS A 19 -11.78 -23.01 -12.16
CA CYS A 19 -12.78 -23.40 -11.18
C CYS A 19 -13.90 -22.35 -11.22
N ILE A 20 -15.00 -22.69 -11.89
CA ILE A 20 -16.20 -21.87 -11.94
C ILE A 20 -16.96 -22.05 -10.62
N ALA A 21 -17.09 -20.99 -9.83
CA ALA A 21 -17.94 -20.98 -8.64
C ALA A 21 -19.39 -20.66 -9.02
N LEU A 22 -20.21 -21.71 -9.17
CA LEU A 22 -21.67 -21.59 -9.25
C LEU A 22 -22.27 -21.54 -7.84
N ALA A 23 -23.20 -20.61 -7.61
CA ALA A 23 -23.86 -20.42 -6.32
C ALA A 23 -25.39 -20.62 -6.43
N ALA A 24 -25.94 -21.46 -5.54
CA ALA A 24 -27.37 -21.59 -5.24
C ALA A 24 -27.47 -22.13 -3.79
N HIS A 25 -28.05 -21.44 -2.81
CA HIS A 25 -29.47 -21.08 -2.58
C HIS A 25 -30.31 -22.19 -1.90
N THR A 26 -30.41 -22.10 -0.56
CA THR A 26 -31.58 -22.40 0.32
C THR A 26 -31.23 -21.81 1.70
N SER A 27 -31.93 -20.88 2.37
CA SER A 27 -33.35 -20.65 2.67
C SER A 27 -33.84 -21.23 4.02
N GLU A 28 -33.86 -20.37 5.04
CA GLU A 28 -34.80 -20.24 6.18
C GLU A 28 -35.24 -21.39 7.13
N ALA A 29 -35.41 -20.98 8.40
CA ALA A 29 -36.51 -21.29 9.34
C ALA A 29 -36.60 -22.60 10.18
N SER A 30 -36.23 -22.45 11.47
CA SER A 30 -37.15 -22.51 12.63
C SER A 30 -37.72 -23.84 13.18
N ARG A 31 -37.25 -24.23 14.39
CA ARG A 31 -38.00 -24.78 15.56
C ARG A 31 -37.01 -24.84 16.76
N ARG A 32 -37.30 -24.54 18.04
CA ARG A 32 -38.43 -24.83 18.98
C ARG A 32 -38.61 -26.32 19.28
N ASP A 33 -38.68 -26.84 20.52
CA ASP A 33 -38.49 -26.37 21.92
C ASP A 33 -38.02 -27.64 22.74
N LEU A 34 -37.89 -27.77 24.08
CA LEU A 34 -38.31 -27.04 25.29
C LEU A 34 -37.25 -27.14 26.44
N ILE A 35 -37.26 -26.11 27.32
CA ILE A 35 -37.23 -26.11 28.80
C ILE A 35 -36.72 -27.36 29.57
N GLY A 36 -35.81 -27.12 30.54
CA GLY A 36 -35.61 -27.97 31.72
C GLY A 36 -35.06 -27.18 32.92
N ILE A 37 -35.92 -26.83 33.89
CA ILE A 37 -35.56 -26.06 35.11
C ILE A 37 -35.67 -26.97 36.34
N SER A 38 -34.68 -26.88 37.25
CA SER A 38 -34.91 -27.15 38.68
C SER A 38 -33.96 -26.33 39.55
N ILE A 39 -34.41 -25.96 40.76
CA ILE A 39 -33.68 -25.16 41.75
C ILE A 39 -33.65 -25.94 43.06
N GLY A 40 -32.47 -26.09 43.67
CA GLY A 40 -32.31 -26.79 44.95
C GLY A 40 -31.37 -26.06 45.91
N LYS A 41 -31.94 -25.43 46.95
CA LYS A 41 -31.19 -25.03 48.15
C LYS A 41 -31.12 -26.22 49.11
N GLY A 42 -30.00 -26.38 49.81
CA GLY A 42 -29.89 -27.30 50.94
C GLY A 42 -28.52 -27.21 51.61
N GLY A 43 -28.48 -26.64 52.82
CA GLY A 43 -27.27 -26.64 53.65
C GLY A 43 -27.31 -27.79 54.66
N GLY A 44 -26.15 -28.31 55.05
CA GLY A 44 -26.00 -29.31 56.10
C GLY A 44 -24.74 -29.04 56.91
N ILE A 45 -24.87 -28.99 58.24
CA ILE A 45 -23.76 -28.86 59.17
C ILE A 45 -23.41 -30.25 59.70
N SER A 46 -22.14 -30.62 59.69
CA SER A 46 -21.63 -31.81 60.38
C SER A 46 -20.30 -31.49 61.06
N ILE A 47 -20.30 -31.50 62.39
CA ILE A 47 -19.10 -31.35 63.22
C ILE A 47 -18.42 -32.72 63.35
N GLY A 48 -17.12 -32.79 63.12
CA GLY A 48 -16.30 -33.97 63.36
C GLY A 48 -15.02 -33.60 64.10
N ILE A 49 -14.73 -34.29 65.21
CA ILE A 49 -13.55 -34.04 66.05
C ILE A 49 -12.60 -35.24 65.93
N GLY A 50 -11.33 -34.95 65.68
CA GLY A 50 -10.24 -35.92 65.60
C GLY A 50 -9.26 -35.55 64.48
N GLY A 51 -7.94 -35.61 64.65
CA GLY A 51 -7.19 -36.08 65.81
C GLY A 51 -6.13 -37.09 65.40
N GLY A 52 -5.01 -36.63 64.83
CA GLY A 52 -3.91 -37.49 64.39
C GLY A 52 -2.83 -36.69 63.68
N GLY A 53 -1.61 -36.70 64.22
CA GLY A 53 -0.45 -36.07 63.59
C GLY A 53 0.13 -36.97 62.51
N GLY A 54 0.40 -36.41 61.33
CA GLY A 54 1.06 -37.12 60.23
C GLY A 54 1.84 -36.15 59.36
N SER A 55 3.16 -36.08 59.58
CA SER A 55 4.07 -35.23 58.82
C SER A 55 4.19 -35.74 57.37
N SER A 56 3.37 -35.19 56.48
CA SER A 56 3.53 -35.42 55.04
C SER A 56 4.87 -34.84 54.57
N PRO A 57 5.70 -35.58 53.81
CA PRO A 57 6.90 -35.01 53.24
C PRO A 57 6.54 -33.88 52.26
N PRO A 58 7.40 -32.87 52.07
CA PRO A 58 7.16 -31.84 51.07
C PRO A 58 7.00 -32.48 49.69
N LYS A 59 5.86 -32.24 49.03
CA LYS A 59 5.71 -32.56 47.60
C LYS A 59 6.69 -31.67 46.83
N GLN A 60 7.81 -32.25 46.38
CA GLN A 60 8.69 -31.59 45.42
C GLN A 60 7.87 -31.29 44.16
N GLN A 61 7.56 -30.02 43.91
CA GLN A 61 7.17 -29.59 42.59
C GLN A 61 8.39 -29.74 41.67
N PRO A 62 8.24 -30.30 40.46
CA PRO A 62 9.36 -30.40 39.52
C PRO A 62 9.82 -28.99 39.11
N PRO A 63 11.13 -28.73 39.02
CA PRO A 63 11.66 -27.43 38.63
C PRO A 63 11.50 -27.23 37.12
N SER A 64 10.35 -26.71 36.69
CA SER A 64 10.21 -25.97 35.44
C SER A 64 10.15 -24.47 35.78
N SER A 65 11.29 -23.91 36.20
CA SER A 65 11.43 -22.47 36.44
C SER A 65 11.25 -21.73 35.12
N GLU A 66 10.16 -20.97 34.97
CA GLU A 66 10.05 -19.99 33.88
C GLU A 66 11.22 -18.98 33.99
N PRO A 67 11.85 -18.57 32.87
CA PRO A 67 12.95 -17.62 32.88
C PRO A 67 12.65 -16.34 33.65
N GLN A 68 13.55 -15.96 34.55
CA GLN A 68 13.45 -14.80 35.43
C GLN A 68 14.25 -13.62 34.87
N ALA A 69 14.01 -12.41 35.39
CA ALA A 69 14.67 -11.18 34.91
C ALA A 69 16.21 -11.25 34.91
N CYS A 70 16.82 -12.00 35.83
CA CYS A 70 18.27 -12.19 35.92
C CYS A 70 18.87 -13.14 34.87
N ASP A 71 18.05 -13.84 34.08
CA ASP A 71 18.50 -14.75 33.03
C ASP A 71 18.67 -14.06 31.65
N PHE A 72 18.46 -12.73 31.58
CA PHE A 72 18.49 -11.91 30.37
C PHE A 72 19.57 -10.82 30.41
N GLU A 73 19.97 -10.29 29.24
CA GLU A 73 20.98 -9.21 29.11
C GLU A 73 20.63 -7.98 29.96
N ASN A 74 19.34 -7.60 29.98
CA ASN A 74 18.81 -6.47 30.74
C ASN A 74 17.26 -6.55 30.86
N GLU A 75 16.70 -5.68 31.69
CA GLU A 75 15.25 -5.57 31.96
C GLU A 75 14.39 -5.27 30.72
N ARG A 76 14.94 -4.58 29.70
CA ARG A 76 14.20 -4.29 28.46
C ARG A 76 14.00 -5.55 27.62
N ILE A 77 15.04 -6.37 27.51
CA ILE A 77 14.97 -7.67 26.82
C ILE A 77 14.06 -8.64 27.58
N TYR A 78 14.08 -8.64 28.92
CA TYR A 78 13.12 -9.41 29.72
C TYR A 78 11.66 -8.95 29.49
N ARG A 79 11.38 -7.65 29.45
CA ARG A 79 10.04 -7.13 29.13
C ARG A 79 9.60 -7.49 27.72
N ALA A 80 10.49 -7.40 26.73
CA ALA A 80 10.25 -7.85 25.37
C ALA A 80 9.93 -9.35 25.34
N TYR A 81 10.71 -10.20 26.02
CA TYR A 81 10.43 -11.63 26.19
C TYR A 81 9.01 -11.88 26.73
N LEU A 82 8.60 -11.19 27.79
CA LEU A 82 7.25 -11.34 28.36
C LEU A 82 6.14 -10.92 27.38
N VAL A 83 6.38 -9.94 26.51
CA VAL A 83 5.45 -9.56 25.43
C VAL A 83 5.40 -10.63 24.33
N ILE A 84 6.56 -11.10 23.87
CA ILE A 84 6.68 -12.13 22.83
C ILE A 84 6.03 -13.44 23.27
N GLN A 85 6.25 -13.90 24.51
CA GLN A 85 5.64 -15.12 25.01
C GLN A 85 4.12 -15.00 25.21
N ARG A 86 3.58 -13.79 25.42
CA ARG A 86 2.13 -13.55 25.38
C ARG A 86 1.59 -13.60 23.95
N PHE A 87 2.24 -12.94 23.00
CA PHE A 87 1.85 -12.97 21.58
C PHE A 87 1.97 -14.37 20.95
N LYS A 88 3.01 -15.13 21.30
CA LYS A 88 3.17 -16.54 20.89
C LYS A 88 1.95 -17.39 21.25
N ARG A 89 1.29 -17.11 22.39
CA ARG A 89 0.07 -17.80 22.85
C ARG A 89 -1.20 -17.37 22.07
N THR A 90 -1.15 -16.33 21.24
CA THR A 90 -2.25 -15.94 20.33
C THR A 90 -2.03 -16.38 18.88
N ILE A 91 -0.88 -16.97 18.55
CA ILE A 91 -0.61 -17.55 17.22
C ILE A 91 -1.44 -18.85 17.08
N THR A 92 -2.33 -18.86 16.09
CA THR A 92 -3.24 -19.96 15.76
C THR A 92 -2.79 -20.79 14.55
N SER A 93 -1.85 -20.26 13.75
CA SER A 93 -1.19 -20.98 12.66
C SER A 93 0.21 -20.42 12.45
N ASP A 94 1.20 -21.31 12.40
CA ASP A 94 2.60 -21.04 12.08
C ASP A 94 3.10 -22.14 11.11
N PRO A 95 2.88 -21.98 9.79
CA PRO A 95 3.17 -23.04 8.81
C PRO A 95 4.66 -23.19 8.51
N GLN A 96 5.52 -22.34 9.09
CA GLN A 96 6.98 -22.37 8.93
C GLN A 96 7.71 -22.66 10.24
N CYS A 97 6.97 -22.95 11.32
CA CYS A 97 7.49 -23.23 12.66
C CYS A 97 8.45 -22.14 13.19
N ILE A 98 8.24 -20.88 12.80
CA ILE A 98 9.05 -19.73 13.23
C ILE A 98 9.01 -19.58 14.75
N THR A 99 7.82 -19.72 15.34
CA THR A 99 7.58 -19.57 16.78
C THR A 99 8.30 -20.62 17.62
N ASN A 100 8.74 -21.75 17.05
CA ASN A 100 9.59 -22.72 17.75
C ASN A 100 10.96 -22.13 18.11
N THR A 101 11.42 -21.08 17.41
CA THR A 101 12.66 -20.36 17.76
C THR A 101 12.47 -19.39 18.93
N TRP A 102 11.22 -19.05 19.27
CA TRP A 102 10.88 -18.11 20.34
C TRP A 102 10.86 -18.83 21.70
N THR A 103 12.01 -19.37 22.13
CA THR A 103 12.19 -20.14 23.37
C THR A 103 13.57 -19.90 23.99
N GLY A 104 13.65 -19.82 25.32
CA GLY A 104 14.88 -19.48 26.03
C GLY A 104 15.01 -17.98 26.28
N THR A 105 16.22 -17.52 26.62
CA THR A 105 16.46 -16.12 27.04
C THR A 105 17.11 -15.25 25.97
N ASP A 106 17.74 -15.86 24.96
CA ASP A 106 18.36 -15.16 23.83
C ASP A 106 17.32 -14.69 22.80
N VAL A 107 16.56 -13.66 23.16
CA VAL A 107 15.59 -12.99 22.27
C VAL A 107 16.27 -12.36 21.05
N CYS A 108 17.54 -11.97 21.15
CA CYS A 108 18.20 -11.11 20.17
C CYS A 108 19.06 -11.86 19.15
N GLY A 109 19.51 -13.08 19.46
CA GLY A 109 20.23 -13.97 18.54
C GLY A 109 19.39 -15.15 18.04
N SER A 110 18.57 -15.77 18.91
CA SER A 110 17.90 -17.04 18.58
C SER A 110 16.48 -16.89 18.02
N TYR A 111 15.75 -15.82 18.36
CA TYR A 111 14.34 -15.66 17.94
C TYR A 111 14.25 -15.11 16.51
N LYS A 112 13.76 -15.91 15.57
CA LYS A 112 13.55 -15.44 14.18
C LYS A 112 12.51 -14.34 14.11
N GLY A 113 12.87 -13.26 13.41
CA GLY A 113 12.03 -12.08 13.21
C GLY A 113 12.12 -11.00 14.30
N PHE A 114 13.05 -11.14 15.25
CA PHE A 114 13.30 -10.17 16.31
C PHE A 114 14.74 -9.64 16.23
N PHE A 115 14.90 -8.32 16.21
CA PHE A 115 16.20 -7.67 16.03
C PHE A 115 16.41 -6.57 17.07
N CYS A 116 17.53 -6.64 17.78
CA CYS A 116 17.81 -5.80 18.93
C CYS A 116 18.97 -4.83 18.70
N GLU A 117 18.77 -3.56 19.02
CA GLU A 117 19.77 -2.49 18.89
C GLU A 117 19.67 -1.53 20.10
N LYS A 118 20.66 -0.65 20.28
CA LYS A 118 20.64 0.40 21.30
C LYS A 118 19.79 1.60 20.83
N PRO A 119 18.71 1.96 21.55
CA PRO A 119 17.91 3.13 21.18
C PRO A 119 18.69 4.45 21.31
N PRO A 120 18.33 5.50 20.55
CA PRO A 120 18.92 6.82 20.70
C PRO A 120 18.92 7.32 22.15
N ASN A 121 20.11 7.73 22.62
CA ASN A 121 20.40 8.17 23.99
C ASN A 121 20.24 7.11 25.10
N VAL A 122 20.23 5.81 24.75
CA VAL A 122 20.15 4.69 25.69
C VAL A 122 21.38 3.78 25.55
N ASN A 123 22.02 3.48 26.69
CA ASN A 123 23.25 2.67 26.72
C ASN A 123 22.98 1.14 26.65
N GLU A 124 21.77 0.72 27.00
CA GLU A 124 21.29 -0.66 26.97
C GLU A 124 20.76 -1.03 25.58
N ARG A 125 20.87 -2.30 25.20
CA ARG A 125 20.20 -2.83 24.00
C ARG A 125 18.73 -3.12 24.31
N ALA A 126 17.86 -2.79 23.37
CA ALA A 126 16.42 -3.10 23.42
C ALA A 126 15.99 -3.86 22.16
N LEU A 127 14.76 -4.38 22.15
CA LEU A 127 14.14 -4.88 20.93
C LEU A 127 13.71 -3.68 20.07
N ALA A 128 14.44 -3.42 18.98
CA ALA A 128 14.28 -2.23 18.15
C ALA A 128 13.51 -2.50 16.84
N SER A 129 13.48 -3.75 16.37
CA SER A 129 12.88 -4.14 15.10
C SER A 129 12.21 -5.50 15.21
N VAL A 130 11.06 -5.64 14.55
CA VAL A 130 10.39 -6.92 14.33
C VAL A 130 10.03 -7.04 12.85
N ASP A 131 10.48 -8.12 12.22
CA ASP A 131 10.21 -8.46 10.82
C ASP A 131 9.64 -9.89 10.75
N PHE A 132 8.37 -9.99 10.35
CA PHE A 132 7.65 -11.23 10.11
C PHE A 132 7.34 -11.47 8.63
N ASN A 133 7.99 -10.75 7.70
CA ASN A 133 7.69 -10.78 6.27
C ASN A 133 7.70 -12.21 5.71
N GLY A 134 6.62 -12.60 5.04
CA GLY A 134 6.47 -13.90 4.39
C GLY A 134 6.31 -15.11 5.32
N TYR A 135 6.30 -14.92 6.66
CA TYR A 135 6.18 -16.03 7.62
C TYR A 135 4.82 -16.74 7.62
N LYS A 136 3.76 -16.09 7.14
CA LYS A 136 2.37 -16.62 7.06
C LYS A 136 1.77 -16.98 8.42
N LEU A 137 2.22 -16.30 9.47
CA LEU A 137 1.69 -16.38 10.83
C LEU A 137 0.24 -15.91 10.89
N GLN A 138 -0.55 -16.49 11.79
CA GLN A 138 -1.96 -16.12 12.00
C GLN A 138 -2.24 -15.83 13.47
N SER A 139 -2.61 -14.59 13.79
CA SER A 139 -3.17 -14.19 15.10
C SER A 139 -4.43 -13.38 14.87
N ALA A 140 -5.39 -13.47 15.80
CA ALA A 140 -6.64 -12.71 15.74
C ALA A 140 -6.46 -11.20 15.94
N SER A 141 -5.31 -10.77 16.49
CA SER A 141 -4.97 -9.36 16.71
C SER A 141 -3.45 -9.15 16.81
N LEU A 142 -3.00 -7.91 16.57
CA LEU A 142 -1.66 -7.39 16.90
C LEU A 142 -1.65 -6.47 18.13
N VAL A 143 -2.82 -6.17 18.69
CA VAL A 143 -3.00 -5.34 19.90
C VAL A 143 -2.52 -6.11 21.14
N SER A 144 -1.94 -5.38 22.10
CA SER A 144 -1.13 -5.93 23.21
C SER A 144 0.13 -6.69 22.78
N PHE A 145 0.62 -6.44 21.56
CA PHE A 145 1.92 -6.90 21.08
C PHE A 145 2.77 -5.73 20.58
N VAL A 146 2.41 -5.09 19.45
CA VAL A 146 3.22 -4.01 18.86
C VAL A 146 3.22 -2.77 19.77
N ASP A 147 2.04 -2.40 20.26
CA ASP A 147 1.76 -1.36 21.26
C ASP A 147 2.37 -1.65 22.65
N ALA A 148 2.85 -2.88 22.89
CA ALA A 148 3.48 -3.27 24.16
C ALA A 148 5.03 -3.28 24.10
N LEU A 149 5.63 -2.88 22.98
CA LEU A 149 7.10 -2.85 22.78
C LEU A 149 7.60 -1.39 22.65
N PRO A 150 7.83 -0.66 23.77
CA PRO A 150 8.04 0.79 23.76
C PRO A 150 9.32 1.27 23.05
N ASP A 151 10.31 0.38 22.90
CA ASP A 151 11.57 0.67 22.21
C ASP A 151 11.53 0.33 20.69
N LEU A 152 10.39 -0.14 20.17
CA LEU A 152 10.24 -0.57 18.78
C LEU A 152 10.29 0.62 17.81
N ALA A 153 11.16 0.53 16.81
CA ALA A 153 11.39 1.55 15.80
C ALA A 153 10.79 1.20 14.43
N LEU A 154 10.67 -0.10 14.10
CA LEU A 154 10.01 -0.57 12.88
C LEU A 154 9.23 -1.89 13.12
N PHE A 155 8.11 -2.03 12.42
CA PHE A 155 7.33 -3.27 12.39
C PHE A 155 7.00 -3.64 10.94
N HIS A 156 7.57 -4.75 10.45
CA HIS A 156 7.26 -5.31 9.14
C HIS A 156 6.53 -6.65 9.30
N ALA A 157 5.40 -6.80 8.61
CA ALA A 157 4.51 -7.95 8.74
C ALA A 157 3.89 -8.41 7.41
N ASN A 158 4.53 -8.12 6.28
CA ASN A 158 4.05 -8.46 4.94
C ASN A 158 3.67 -9.95 4.80
N SER A 159 2.57 -10.23 4.09
CA SER A 159 2.17 -11.60 3.71
C SER A 159 1.95 -12.55 4.89
N ASN A 160 1.27 -12.04 5.92
CA ASN A 160 0.79 -12.80 7.07
C ASN A 160 -0.74 -12.91 7.06
N LYS A 161 -1.31 -13.42 8.15
CA LYS A 161 -2.75 -13.53 8.38
C LYS A 161 -3.14 -12.87 9.71
N PHE A 162 -2.52 -11.75 10.04
CA PHE A 162 -2.87 -10.99 11.23
C PHE A 162 -4.24 -10.32 11.03
N GLY A 163 -5.11 -10.50 12.02
CA GLY A 163 -6.43 -9.86 12.09
C GLY A 163 -6.47 -8.70 13.08
N GLY A 164 -7.69 -8.27 13.41
CA GLY A 164 -7.92 -7.17 14.36
C GLY A 164 -7.70 -5.80 13.73
N VAL A 165 -7.54 -4.79 14.57
CA VAL A 165 -7.22 -3.41 14.17
C VAL A 165 -5.73 -3.13 14.27
N VAL A 166 -5.26 -2.08 13.61
CA VAL A 166 -3.90 -1.55 13.84
C VAL A 166 -3.78 -1.11 15.30
N PRO A 167 -2.74 -1.52 16.04
CA PRO A 167 -2.54 -1.12 17.43
C PRO A 167 -2.33 0.40 17.58
N ASN A 168 -2.52 0.93 18.79
CA ASN A 168 -2.24 2.34 19.06
C ASN A 168 -0.73 2.55 19.20
N LEU A 169 -0.08 2.98 18.13
CA LEU A 169 1.36 3.15 18.05
C LEU A 169 1.86 4.47 18.67
N ARG A 170 0.96 5.37 19.13
CA ARG A 170 1.31 6.75 19.55
C ARG A 170 2.29 6.84 20.72
N ALA A 171 2.44 5.78 21.51
CA ALA A 171 3.41 5.69 22.60
C ALA A 171 4.83 5.28 22.15
N LEU A 172 5.01 4.82 20.90
CA LEU A 172 6.27 4.28 20.40
C LEU A 172 7.18 5.41 19.88
N GLN A 173 7.91 6.05 20.81
CA GLN A 173 8.68 7.27 20.55
C GLN A 173 9.76 7.15 19.46
N TYR A 174 10.23 5.94 19.15
CA TYR A 174 11.25 5.68 18.14
C TYR A 174 10.68 5.21 16.79
N PHE A 175 9.36 5.08 16.66
CA PHE A 175 8.72 4.38 15.54
C PHE A 175 8.70 5.20 14.25
N TYR A 176 9.23 4.65 13.15
CA TYR A 176 9.37 5.34 11.86
C TYR A 176 9.00 4.52 10.60
N GLU A 177 8.81 3.20 10.68
CA GLU A 177 8.35 2.37 9.55
C GLU A 177 7.25 1.37 9.96
N LEU A 178 6.10 1.44 9.27
CA LEU A 178 4.99 0.49 9.40
C LEU A 178 4.76 -0.25 8.08
N ASP A 179 4.92 -1.57 8.07
CA ASP A 179 4.41 -2.44 7.00
C ASP A 179 3.46 -3.50 7.58
N LEU A 180 2.16 -3.31 7.33
CA LEU A 180 1.08 -4.26 7.64
C LEU A 180 0.45 -4.87 6.37
N SER A 181 1.15 -4.80 5.25
CA SER A 181 0.60 -5.17 3.95
C SER A 181 0.30 -6.66 3.80
N ASN A 182 -0.66 -6.99 2.94
CA ASN A 182 -1.08 -8.37 2.65
C ASN A 182 -1.39 -9.17 3.93
N ASN A 183 -2.38 -8.69 4.67
CA ASN A 183 -2.87 -9.28 5.92
C ASN A 183 -4.40 -9.42 5.92
N ASN A 184 -4.98 -9.89 7.03
CA ASN A 184 -6.42 -10.05 7.20
C ASN A 184 -6.98 -9.06 8.23
N LEU A 185 -6.45 -7.83 8.24
CA LEU A 185 -6.91 -6.79 9.16
C LEU A 185 -8.40 -6.50 8.97
N ALA A 186 -9.05 -6.10 10.06
CA ALA A 186 -10.49 -5.94 10.15
C ALA A 186 -11.02 -4.87 9.17
N PRO A 187 -12.26 -5.01 8.66
CA PRO A 187 -12.91 -3.97 7.88
C PRO A 187 -13.30 -2.78 8.76
N CYS A 188 -12.37 -1.84 8.92
CA CYS A 188 -12.52 -0.62 9.71
C CYS A 188 -12.02 0.64 8.94
N PRO A 189 -12.32 1.86 9.44
CA PRO A 189 -11.73 3.09 8.92
C PRO A 189 -10.20 3.12 9.02
N PHE A 190 -9.57 4.10 8.34
CA PHE A 190 -8.15 4.38 8.51
C PHE A 190 -7.79 4.58 10.00
N PRO A 191 -6.70 3.99 10.51
CA PRO A 191 -6.33 4.07 11.93
C PRO A 191 -5.77 5.45 12.28
N THR A 192 -6.62 6.37 12.74
CA THR A 192 -6.25 7.77 12.99
C THR A 192 -5.18 7.96 14.07
N ASP A 193 -4.96 7.00 14.98
CA ASP A 193 -3.87 7.05 15.95
C ASP A 193 -2.47 7.04 15.30
N VAL A 194 -2.34 6.43 14.12
CA VAL A 194 -1.09 6.41 13.34
C VAL A 194 -0.68 7.83 12.90
N LEU A 195 -1.63 8.76 12.81
CA LEU A 195 -1.38 10.18 12.49
C LEU A 195 -0.61 10.94 13.59
N GLY A 196 -0.34 10.30 14.74
CA GLY A 196 0.55 10.81 15.79
C GLY A 196 2.03 10.49 15.56
N LEU A 197 2.38 9.63 14.60
CA LEU A 197 3.75 9.16 14.35
C LEU A 197 4.53 10.12 13.45
N THR A 198 4.84 11.33 13.93
CA THR A 198 5.47 12.41 13.15
C THR A 198 6.82 12.06 12.53
N ASN A 199 7.48 11.00 13.02
CA ASN A 199 8.78 10.54 12.52
C ASN A 199 8.64 9.48 11.39
N SER A 200 7.42 9.16 10.94
CA SER A 200 7.19 8.10 9.95
C SER A 200 7.78 8.45 8.57
N THR A 201 8.60 7.53 8.06
CA THR A 201 9.14 7.55 6.69
C THR A 201 8.36 6.65 5.75
N PHE A 202 7.77 5.57 6.26
CA PHE A 202 7.08 4.54 5.48
C PHE A 202 5.78 4.11 6.17
N ILE A 203 4.65 4.23 5.45
CA ILE A 203 3.33 3.77 5.90
C ILE A 203 2.73 2.87 4.82
N ASP A 204 2.72 1.56 5.07
CA ASP A 204 2.14 0.56 4.17
C ASP A 204 1.06 -0.28 4.86
N ILE A 205 -0.15 -0.19 4.33
CA ILE A 205 -1.34 -0.94 4.75
C ILE A 205 -2.05 -1.59 3.55
N ARG A 206 -1.38 -1.73 2.40
CA ARG A 206 -1.97 -2.25 1.15
C ARG A 206 -2.37 -3.73 1.25
N PHE A 207 -3.32 -4.19 0.43
CA PHE A 207 -3.89 -5.55 0.49
C PHE A 207 -4.46 -5.89 1.89
N ASN A 208 -5.46 -5.13 2.33
CA ASN A 208 -6.22 -5.34 3.56
C ASN A 208 -7.72 -5.06 3.32
N ASN A 209 -8.52 -4.83 4.37
CA ASN A 209 -9.98 -4.61 4.28
C ASN A 209 -10.44 -3.17 4.65
N PHE A 210 -9.53 -2.21 4.81
CA PHE A 210 -9.87 -0.87 5.29
C PHE A 210 -10.90 -0.16 4.41
N LEU A 211 -11.80 0.62 5.02
CA LEU A 211 -13.00 1.20 4.39
C LEU A 211 -13.20 2.68 4.75
N GLY A 212 -14.19 3.33 4.15
CA GLY A 212 -14.47 4.76 4.37
C GLY A 212 -13.46 5.68 3.67
N GLY A 213 -13.57 6.99 3.91
CA GLY A 213 -12.64 7.98 3.37
C GLY A 213 -11.28 8.03 4.08
N LEU A 214 -10.24 8.43 3.37
CA LEU A 214 -8.94 8.76 3.97
C LEU A 214 -9.04 10.09 4.75
N PRO A 215 -8.44 10.19 5.95
CA PRO A 215 -8.41 11.44 6.71
C PRO A 215 -7.41 12.43 6.08
N ALA A 216 -7.76 13.72 6.04
CA ALA A 216 -6.87 14.78 5.57
C ALA A 216 -5.50 14.80 6.29
N GLY A 217 -5.48 14.41 7.58
CA GLY A 217 -4.25 14.28 8.37
C GLY A 217 -3.19 13.34 7.75
N LEU A 218 -3.59 12.34 6.96
CA LEU A 218 -2.64 11.45 6.26
C LEU A 218 -1.66 12.23 5.36
N PHE A 219 -2.07 13.39 4.85
CA PHE A 219 -1.27 14.21 3.93
C PHE A 219 -0.58 15.40 4.62
N CYS A 220 -0.67 15.55 5.94
CA CYS A 220 0.03 16.62 6.67
C CYS A 220 0.62 16.24 8.05
N SER A 221 0.31 15.06 8.61
CA SER A 221 0.89 14.58 9.88
C SER A 221 2.35 14.11 9.78
N PHE A 222 2.83 13.81 8.57
CA PHE A 222 4.11 13.13 8.36
C PHE A 222 5.11 14.01 7.58
N PRO A 223 5.89 14.87 8.26
CA PRO A 223 6.81 15.83 7.63
C PRO A 223 8.03 15.21 6.93
N ILE A 224 8.28 13.91 7.09
CA ILE A 224 9.43 13.19 6.49
C ILE A 224 9.05 11.87 5.80
N VAL A 225 7.77 11.72 5.40
CA VAL A 225 7.32 10.49 4.73
C VAL A 225 7.86 10.38 3.31
N GLU A 226 8.47 9.24 2.98
CA GLU A 226 8.93 8.92 1.62
C GLU A 226 7.86 8.10 0.86
N ALA A 227 7.10 7.22 1.52
CA ALA A 227 6.08 6.39 0.87
C ALA A 227 4.79 6.22 1.69
N ILE A 228 3.64 6.29 1.00
CA ILE A 228 2.30 6.00 1.54
C ILE A 228 1.59 5.01 0.61
N PHE A 229 1.37 3.78 1.09
CA PHE A 229 0.71 2.71 0.34
C PHE A 229 -0.58 2.26 1.02
N VAL A 230 -1.71 2.60 0.40
CA VAL A 230 -3.06 2.26 0.87
C VAL A 230 -3.87 1.47 -0.17
N ASN A 231 -3.21 1.03 -1.25
CA ASN A 231 -3.84 0.36 -2.38
C ASN A 231 -4.44 -1.02 -2.03
N ASN A 232 -5.34 -1.52 -2.87
CA ASN A 232 -5.98 -2.83 -2.69
C ASN A 232 -6.66 -2.96 -1.32
N ASN A 233 -7.49 -1.96 -1.01
CA ASN A 233 -8.36 -1.90 0.16
C ASN A 233 -9.80 -1.65 -0.33
N LYS A 234 -10.69 -1.18 0.55
CA LYS A 234 -12.09 -0.87 0.27
C LYS A 234 -12.42 0.60 0.52
N PHE A 235 -11.41 1.46 0.66
CA PHE A 235 -11.56 2.90 0.91
C PHE A 235 -12.43 3.57 -0.15
N ASP A 236 -13.26 4.51 0.27
CA ASP A 236 -14.28 5.19 -0.54
C ASP A 236 -14.27 6.71 -0.30
N GLY A 237 -15.40 7.39 -0.51
CA GLY A 237 -15.50 8.84 -0.39
C GLY A 237 -14.69 9.58 -1.46
N LYS A 238 -14.21 10.78 -1.13
CA LYS A 238 -13.31 11.58 -1.99
C LYS A 238 -11.88 11.49 -1.49
N LEU A 239 -10.92 11.73 -2.40
CA LEU A 239 -9.55 12.07 -2.01
C LEU A 239 -9.55 13.43 -1.26
N PRO A 240 -8.83 13.58 -0.14
CA PRO A 240 -8.78 14.85 0.59
C PRO A 240 -8.21 16.01 -0.24
N ASP A 241 -8.80 17.20 -0.09
CA ASP A 241 -8.39 18.40 -0.84
C ASP A 241 -6.95 18.88 -0.53
N ASN A 242 -6.28 18.30 0.48
CA ASN A 242 -4.88 18.54 0.83
C ASN A 242 -3.90 17.45 0.35
N LEU A 243 -4.30 16.61 -0.61
CA LEU A 243 -3.53 15.48 -1.15
C LEU A 243 -2.03 15.77 -1.40
N GLY A 244 -1.71 16.92 -1.98
CA GLY A 244 -0.32 17.32 -2.30
C GLY A 244 0.41 18.12 -1.21
N ASP A 245 -0.11 18.21 0.02
CA ASP A 245 0.63 18.81 1.15
C ASP A 245 1.70 17.87 1.70
N SER A 246 1.63 16.59 1.35
CA SER A 246 2.56 15.56 1.81
C SER A 246 3.88 15.62 1.02
N PRO A 247 5.05 15.54 1.68
CA PRO A 247 6.35 15.49 1.01
C PRO A 247 6.66 14.12 0.39
N VAL A 248 5.64 13.25 0.23
CA VAL A 248 5.76 11.86 -0.22
C VAL A 248 6.36 11.74 -1.63
N ASN A 249 7.25 10.76 -1.80
CA ASN A 249 7.86 10.41 -3.08
C ASN A 249 7.03 9.34 -3.83
N TYR A 250 6.46 8.37 -3.10
CA TYR A 250 5.69 7.25 -3.66
C TYR A 250 4.29 7.16 -3.03
N LEU A 251 3.23 7.39 -3.82
CA LEU A 251 1.85 7.42 -3.34
C LEU A 251 0.96 6.42 -4.09
N SER A 252 0.49 5.38 -3.40
CA SER A 252 -0.35 4.33 -4.00
C SER A 252 -1.76 4.29 -3.39
N LEU A 253 -2.72 4.80 -4.17
CA LEU A 253 -4.16 4.87 -3.87
C LEU A 253 -4.96 3.83 -4.67
N ALA A 254 -4.30 3.05 -5.52
CA ALA A 254 -4.86 2.16 -6.52
C ALA A 254 -5.79 1.06 -5.95
N ASN A 255 -6.66 0.49 -6.80
CA ASN A 255 -7.53 -0.65 -6.44
C ASN A 255 -8.35 -0.37 -5.17
N ASN A 256 -9.09 0.72 -5.17
CA ASN A 256 -9.98 1.17 -4.10
C ASN A 256 -11.33 1.61 -4.71
N GLN A 257 -12.14 2.38 -3.97
CA GLN A 257 -13.43 2.88 -4.40
C GLN A 257 -13.53 4.41 -4.38
N PHE A 258 -12.40 5.13 -4.39
CA PHE A 258 -12.37 6.60 -4.33
C PHE A 258 -13.16 7.23 -5.48
N THR A 259 -13.92 8.29 -5.17
CA THR A 259 -14.85 8.98 -6.06
C THR A 259 -14.54 10.47 -6.19
N GLY A 260 -15.08 11.11 -7.23
CA GLY A 260 -14.87 12.54 -7.47
C GLY A 260 -13.49 12.85 -8.05
N PRO A 261 -13.12 14.14 -8.13
CA PRO A 261 -11.93 14.56 -8.87
C PRO A 261 -10.64 14.20 -8.14
N ILE A 262 -9.55 14.11 -8.91
CA ILE A 262 -8.20 14.23 -8.37
C ILE A 262 -8.02 15.69 -7.90
N PRO A 263 -7.72 15.96 -6.62
CA PRO A 263 -7.59 17.31 -6.10
C PRO A 263 -6.49 18.13 -6.79
N SER A 264 -6.76 19.39 -7.10
CA SER A 264 -5.78 20.33 -7.69
C SER A 264 -4.58 20.61 -6.78
N SER A 265 -4.69 20.34 -5.48
CA SER A 265 -3.56 20.40 -4.54
C SER A 265 -2.41 19.46 -4.90
N ILE A 266 -2.62 18.45 -5.75
CA ILE A 266 -1.56 17.54 -6.23
C ILE A 266 -0.33 18.28 -6.77
N ALA A 267 -0.50 19.47 -7.38
CA ALA A 267 0.60 20.31 -7.85
C ALA A 267 1.54 20.81 -6.72
N ARG A 268 1.11 20.82 -5.45
CA ARG A 268 1.97 21.20 -4.32
C ARG A 268 3.07 20.16 -4.05
N ALA A 269 2.85 18.90 -4.45
CA ALA A 269 3.84 17.83 -4.37
C ALA A 269 4.78 17.76 -5.60
N ALA A 270 4.75 18.72 -6.53
CA ALA A 270 5.52 18.69 -7.78
C ALA A 270 7.06 18.59 -7.62
N ASN A 271 7.57 18.94 -6.43
CA ASN A 271 9.00 18.90 -6.10
C ASN A 271 9.44 17.62 -5.36
N THR A 272 8.51 16.75 -4.96
CA THR A 272 8.77 15.52 -4.18
C THR A 272 8.26 14.27 -4.88
N LEU A 273 7.04 14.32 -5.44
CA LEU A 273 6.32 13.15 -5.92
C LEU A 273 6.97 12.56 -7.18
N LEU A 274 7.40 11.30 -7.07
CA LEU A 274 8.05 10.52 -8.13
C LEU A 274 7.06 9.53 -8.77
N GLU A 275 6.29 8.81 -7.96
CA GLU A 275 5.29 7.85 -8.44
C GLU A 275 3.93 8.11 -7.79
N VAL A 276 2.87 8.18 -8.61
CA VAL A 276 1.49 8.28 -8.11
C VAL A 276 0.53 7.35 -8.86
N LEU A 277 -0.13 6.47 -8.10
CA LEU A 277 -0.96 5.38 -8.61
C LEU A 277 -2.41 5.54 -8.12
N PHE A 278 -3.26 6.09 -8.99
CA PHE A 278 -4.70 6.25 -8.81
C PHE A 278 -5.53 5.13 -9.46
N LEU A 279 -4.90 4.20 -10.19
CA LEU A 279 -5.59 3.25 -11.07
C LEU A 279 -6.64 2.36 -10.38
N ASN A 280 -7.64 1.93 -11.16
CA ASN A 280 -8.74 1.07 -10.71
C ASN A 280 -9.47 1.64 -9.48
N ASN A 281 -10.13 2.78 -9.71
CA ASN A 281 -10.95 3.50 -8.73
C ASN A 281 -12.24 4.00 -9.41
N LYS A 282 -12.99 4.87 -8.74
CA LYS A 282 -14.22 5.50 -9.25
C LYS A 282 -14.04 7.02 -9.42
N LEU A 283 -12.80 7.50 -9.58
CA LEU A 283 -12.48 8.93 -9.68
C LEU A 283 -13.10 9.52 -10.94
N SER A 284 -13.68 10.70 -10.83
CA SER A 284 -14.59 11.26 -11.83
C SER A 284 -14.54 12.79 -11.92
N GLY A 285 -15.03 13.31 -13.04
CA GLY A 285 -14.86 14.73 -13.40
C GLY A 285 -13.61 14.95 -14.24
N CYS A 286 -13.17 16.19 -14.36
CA CYS A 286 -12.14 16.57 -15.32
C CYS A 286 -10.73 16.09 -14.91
N LEU A 287 -9.95 15.61 -15.88
CA LEU A 287 -8.52 15.38 -15.70
C LEU A 287 -7.81 16.71 -15.36
N PRO A 288 -7.23 16.88 -14.17
CA PRO A 288 -6.76 18.19 -13.72
C PRO A 288 -5.50 18.64 -14.45
N TYR A 289 -5.39 19.95 -14.65
CA TYR A 289 -4.22 20.63 -15.21
C TYR A 289 -3.01 20.48 -14.29
N GLU A 290 -3.26 20.47 -12.98
CA GLU A 290 -2.31 20.43 -11.88
C GLU A 290 -1.51 19.13 -11.81
N LEU A 291 -2.09 17.99 -12.24
CA LEU A 291 -1.37 16.72 -12.30
C LEU A 291 -0.29 16.71 -13.38
N GLY A 292 -0.42 17.55 -14.43
CA GLY A 292 0.63 17.77 -15.43
C GLY A 292 1.83 18.57 -14.91
N LEU A 293 1.75 19.16 -13.70
CA LEU A 293 2.82 19.98 -13.12
C LEU A 293 3.84 19.16 -12.31
N LEU A 294 3.66 17.84 -12.18
CA LEU A 294 4.56 16.95 -11.45
C LEU A 294 5.87 16.71 -12.22
N ALA A 295 6.73 17.72 -12.30
CA ALA A 295 7.94 17.70 -13.13
C ALA A 295 8.96 16.61 -12.75
N LYS A 296 9.01 16.19 -11.47
CA LYS A 296 9.84 15.07 -10.99
C LYS A 296 9.22 13.68 -11.21
N ALA A 297 7.93 13.57 -11.55
CA ALA A 297 7.26 12.27 -11.59
C ALA A 297 7.74 11.38 -12.75
N THR A 298 8.11 10.14 -12.43
CA THR A 298 8.50 9.08 -13.38
C THR A 298 7.32 8.19 -13.75
N VAL A 299 6.39 7.94 -12.82
CA VAL A 299 5.20 7.08 -13.05
C VAL A 299 3.92 7.81 -12.62
N ILE A 300 2.98 7.94 -13.55
CA ILE A 300 1.62 8.41 -13.26
C ILE A 300 0.64 7.41 -13.87
N ASP A 301 -0.12 6.72 -13.03
CA ASP A 301 -1.20 5.83 -13.48
C ASP A 301 -2.56 6.24 -12.89
N ALA A 302 -3.44 6.75 -13.75
CA ALA A 302 -4.84 7.04 -13.44
C ALA A 302 -5.82 6.18 -14.27
N GLY A 303 -5.34 5.08 -14.85
CA GLY A 303 -6.12 4.19 -15.70
C GLY A 303 -7.26 3.47 -14.97
N THR A 304 -8.31 3.09 -15.69
CA THR A 304 -9.51 2.41 -15.14
C THR A 304 -10.19 3.27 -14.06
N ASN A 305 -10.73 4.39 -14.50
CA ASN A 305 -11.46 5.38 -13.70
C ASN A 305 -12.61 5.98 -14.55
N GLN A 306 -13.25 7.05 -14.07
CA GLN A 306 -14.32 7.79 -14.75
C GLN A 306 -13.90 9.25 -15.06
N LEU A 307 -12.59 9.50 -15.21
CA LEU A 307 -12.05 10.83 -15.54
C LEU A 307 -12.44 11.21 -16.97
N THR A 308 -12.75 12.49 -17.20
CA THR A 308 -13.21 13.01 -18.49
C THR A 308 -12.54 14.34 -18.87
N GLY A 309 -12.91 14.88 -20.03
CA GLY A 309 -12.27 16.06 -20.61
C GLY A 309 -11.11 15.73 -21.57
N THR A 310 -10.47 16.79 -22.05
CA THR A 310 -9.25 16.73 -22.87
C THR A 310 -8.01 16.58 -22.00
N ILE A 311 -6.92 16.02 -22.52
CA ILE A 311 -5.60 16.11 -21.87
C ILE A 311 -5.16 17.58 -21.83
N PRO A 312 -4.94 18.20 -20.64
CA PRO A 312 -4.48 19.59 -20.55
C PRO A 312 -3.05 19.77 -21.10
N ALA A 313 -2.76 20.96 -21.63
CA ALA A 313 -1.45 21.25 -22.23
C ALA A 313 -0.27 21.21 -21.23
N SER A 314 -0.54 21.33 -19.93
CA SER A 314 0.46 21.15 -18.86
C SER A 314 1.11 19.77 -18.86
N TYR A 315 0.52 18.73 -19.47
CA TYR A 315 1.10 17.38 -19.48
C TYR A 315 2.41 17.31 -20.29
N ALA A 316 2.71 18.33 -21.09
CA ALA A 316 4.04 18.54 -21.69
C ALA A 316 5.15 18.92 -20.69
N CYS A 317 4.82 19.13 -19.41
CA CYS A 317 5.74 19.52 -18.34
C CYS A 317 6.19 18.35 -17.44
N LEU A 318 5.71 17.14 -17.71
CA LEU A 318 6.07 15.91 -17.03
C LEU A 318 7.48 15.41 -17.46
N ARG A 319 8.52 16.22 -17.26
CA ARG A 319 9.85 16.05 -17.89
C ARG A 319 10.55 14.74 -17.55
N LYS A 320 10.31 14.19 -16.37
CA LYS A 320 10.87 12.90 -15.92
C LYS A 320 9.95 11.70 -16.14
N VAL A 321 8.76 11.86 -16.73
CA VAL A 321 7.81 10.75 -16.86
C VAL A 321 8.31 9.70 -17.84
N GLU A 322 8.41 8.47 -17.36
CA GLU A 322 8.73 7.27 -18.14
C GLU A 322 7.46 6.53 -18.53
N GLN A 323 6.47 6.51 -17.62
CA GLN A 323 5.22 5.77 -17.77
C GLN A 323 4.02 6.66 -17.41
N LEU A 324 3.17 6.94 -18.41
CA LEU A 324 1.90 7.64 -18.23
C LEU A 324 0.75 6.74 -18.71
N ASN A 325 -0.10 6.32 -17.79
CA ASN A 325 -1.28 5.51 -18.07
C ASN A 325 -2.56 6.28 -17.72
N LEU A 326 -3.37 6.55 -18.75
CA LEU A 326 -4.69 7.18 -18.66
C LEU A 326 -5.78 6.27 -19.26
N ALA A 327 -5.49 4.97 -19.44
CA ALA A 327 -6.38 4.02 -20.11
C ALA A 327 -7.76 3.88 -19.45
N ASN A 328 -8.75 3.36 -20.18
CA ASN A 328 -10.06 2.98 -19.65
C ASN A 328 -10.71 4.10 -18.80
N ASN A 329 -10.82 5.29 -19.39
CA ASN A 329 -11.46 6.47 -18.82
C ASN A 329 -12.48 7.04 -19.83
N LEU A 330 -13.04 8.22 -19.54
CA LEU A 330 -13.99 8.96 -20.37
C LEU A 330 -13.32 10.19 -21.02
N LEU A 331 -12.00 10.16 -21.25
CA LEU A 331 -11.23 11.26 -21.85
C LEU A 331 -11.55 11.38 -23.35
N TYR A 332 -11.50 12.60 -23.89
CA TYR A 332 -11.89 12.88 -25.28
C TYR A 332 -11.07 13.99 -25.95
N GLY A 333 -11.35 14.22 -27.24
CA GLY A 333 -10.70 15.28 -28.03
C GLY A 333 -9.37 14.83 -28.64
N VAL A 334 -8.49 15.79 -28.95
CA VAL A 334 -7.20 15.53 -29.61
C VAL A 334 -6.10 15.32 -28.56
N VAL A 335 -5.28 14.28 -28.73
CA VAL A 335 -4.08 14.07 -27.92
C VAL A 335 -3.02 15.11 -28.29
N PRO A 336 -2.54 15.97 -27.36
CA PRO A 336 -1.61 17.04 -27.68
C PRO A 336 -0.23 16.53 -28.15
N ASP A 337 0.27 17.06 -29.26
CA ASP A 337 1.63 16.76 -29.76
C ASP A 337 2.72 17.03 -28.70
N ALA A 338 2.52 18.05 -27.87
CA ALA A 338 3.46 18.43 -26.82
C ALA A 338 3.59 17.37 -25.71
N LEU A 339 2.61 16.48 -25.51
CA LEU A 339 2.75 15.30 -24.65
C LEU A 339 3.58 14.22 -25.37
N CYS A 340 3.26 13.92 -26.63
CA CYS A 340 3.98 12.91 -27.41
C CYS A 340 5.47 13.27 -27.63
N ARG A 341 5.81 14.57 -27.62
CA ARG A 341 7.20 15.05 -27.68
C ARG A 341 8.09 14.56 -26.53
N LEU A 342 7.54 14.33 -25.33
CA LEU A 342 8.28 13.78 -24.19
C LEU A 342 8.89 12.39 -24.44
N ALA A 343 8.47 11.68 -25.49
CA ALA A 343 9.08 10.41 -25.90
C ALA A 343 10.28 10.55 -26.86
N TYR A 344 10.64 11.79 -27.22
CA TYR A 344 11.78 12.19 -28.06
C TYR A 344 12.75 13.13 -27.32
N ASP A 345 12.24 14.03 -26.46
CA ASP A 345 13.02 15.02 -25.71
C ASP A 345 12.97 14.88 -24.19
N GLY A 346 12.20 13.91 -23.69
CA GLY A 346 12.12 13.52 -22.29
C GLY A 346 12.36 12.02 -22.11
N HIS A 347 11.76 11.45 -21.06
CA HIS A 347 12.04 10.07 -20.61
C HIS A 347 10.92 9.08 -21.00
N LEU A 348 9.87 9.52 -21.74
CA LEU A 348 8.63 8.76 -21.93
C LEU A 348 8.86 7.49 -22.79
N THR A 349 8.70 6.34 -22.15
CA THR A 349 8.82 5.00 -22.75
C THR A 349 7.47 4.36 -23.02
N ASN A 350 6.46 4.60 -22.17
CA ASN A 350 5.13 4.01 -22.27
C ASN A 350 4.04 5.07 -22.02
N LEU A 351 3.24 5.34 -23.06
CA LEU A 351 2.05 6.18 -23.01
C LEU A 351 0.83 5.33 -23.36
N THR A 352 0.01 4.98 -22.37
CA THR A 352 -1.21 4.19 -22.60
C THR A 352 -2.46 5.06 -22.46
N LEU A 353 -3.13 5.29 -23.60
CA LEU A 353 -4.36 6.08 -23.75
C LEU A 353 -5.56 5.24 -24.20
N SER A 354 -5.41 3.92 -24.29
CA SER A 354 -6.42 2.98 -24.80
C SER A 354 -7.72 2.98 -24.00
N GLY A 355 -8.86 2.72 -24.65
CA GLY A 355 -10.16 2.59 -23.98
C GLY A 355 -10.85 3.92 -23.64
N ASN A 356 -10.38 5.04 -24.20
CA ASN A 356 -10.97 6.38 -24.06
C ASN A 356 -11.88 6.72 -25.27
N TYR A 357 -12.15 8.01 -25.48
CA TYR A 357 -12.92 8.56 -26.60
C TYR A 357 -12.14 9.69 -27.31
N PHE A 358 -10.80 9.59 -27.39
CA PHE A 358 -10.00 10.54 -28.17
C PHE A 358 -10.42 10.49 -29.65
N THR A 359 -10.45 11.65 -30.31
CA THR A 359 -10.94 11.84 -31.69
C THR A 359 -9.83 12.18 -32.69
N GLY A 360 -8.61 12.43 -32.21
CA GLY A 360 -7.48 12.78 -33.05
C GLY A 360 -6.14 12.66 -32.32
N LEU A 361 -5.09 12.58 -33.11
CA LEU A 361 -3.70 12.52 -32.66
C LEU A 361 -2.91 13.63 -33.35
N GLY A 362 -2.01 14.27 -32.60
CA GLY A 362 -0.96 15.11 -33.17
C GLY A 362 0.01 14.31 -34.07
N ALA A 363 0.78 15.02 -34.89
CA ALA A 363 1.67 14.41 -35.88
C ALA A 363 2.77 13.55 -35.23
N CYS A 364 3.38 14.03 -34.14
CA CYS A 364 4.44 13.35 -33.40
C CYS A 364 3.95 12.07 -32.70
N CYS A 365 2.65 11.99 -32.40
CA CYS A 365 2.03 10.83 -31.75
C CYS A 365 1.95 9.60 -32.67
N TRP A 366 1.71 9.78 -33.97
CA TRP A 366 1.53 8.65 -34.90
C TRP A 366 2.74 7.72 -35.00
N ASP A 367 3.95 8.27 -34.88
CA ASP A 367 5.18 7.47 -34.92
C ASP A 367 5.45 6.73 -33.60
N LEU A 368 4.88 7.17 -32.47
CA LEU A 368 4.97 6.44 -31.20
C LEU A 368 4.15 5.14 -31.21
N ILE A 369 3.06 5.09 -31.97
CA ILE A 369 2.27 3.86 -32.17
C ILE A 369 3.13 2.82 -32.91
N LYS A 370 3.83 3.24 -33.97
CA LYS A 370 4.73 2.39 -34.75
C LYS A 370 5.92 1.88 -33.93
N GLN A 371 6.38 2.68 -32.96
CA GLN A 371 7.43 2.32 -32.00
C GLN A 371 6.95 1.42 -30.85
N GLY A 372 5.63 1.17 -30.72
CA GLY A 372 5.05 0.48 -29.56
C GLY A 372 5.07 1.29 -28.25
N LYS A 373 5.46 2.57 -28.30
CA LYS A 373 5.48 3.48 -27.14
C LYS A 373 4.10 4.08 -26.81
N LEU A 374 3.18 4.15 -27.78
CA LEU A 374 1.84 4.72 -27.62
C LEU A 374 0.76 3.69 -27.94
N ASN A 375 -0.06 3.35 -26.95
CA ASN A 375 -1.27 2.54 -27.13
C ASN A 375 -2.52 3.43 -27.15
N VAL A 376 -3.29 3.39 -28.24
CA VAL A 376 -4.53 4.16 -28.46
C VAL A 376 -5.72 3.27 -28.85
N ASP A 377 -5.61 1.95 -28.68
CA ASP A 377 -6.67 1.01 -29.00
C ASP A 377 -7.99 1.36 -28.28
N ARG A 378 -9.13 1.05 -28.89
CA ARG A 378 -10.47 1.38 -28.37
C ARG A 378 -10.64 2.87 -28.04
N ASN A 379 -10.28 3.74 -28.98
CA ASN A 379 -10.64 5.16 -29.01
C ASN A 379 -11.58 5.47 -30.19
N CYS A 380 -11.80 6.76 -30.50
CA CYS A 380 -12.62 7.25 -31.60
C CYS A 380 -11.78 7.99 -32.67
N ILE A 381 -10.52 7.59 -32.86
CA ILE A 381 -9.54 8.25 -33.72
C ILE A 381 -9.69 7.73 -35.17
N PRO A 382 -10.02 8.58 -36.17
CA PRO A 382 -10.06 8.14 -37.56
C PRO A 382 -8.72 7.56 -38.03
N TYR A 383 -8.78 6.49 -38.83
CA TYR A 383 -7.63 5.79 -39.44
C TYR A 383 -6.64 5.11 -38.49
N ALA A 384 -6.83 5.19 -37.16
CA ALA A 384 -6.07 4.39 -36.20
C ALA A 384 -6.57 2.92 -36.19
N PRO A 385 -5.72 1.94 -35.82
CA PRO A 385 -6.14 0.54 -35.65
C PRO A 385 -7.02 0.35 -34.40
N ASN A 386 -7.75 -0.77 -34.35
CA ASN A 386 -8.44 -1.30 -33.16
C ASN A 386 -9.40 -0.31 -32.45
N GLN A 387 -10.00 0.63 -33.18
CA GLN A 387 -10.87 1.66 -32.63
C GLN A 387 -12.27 1.15 -32.26
N ARG A 388 -13.03 1.98 -31.53
CA ARG A 388 -14.44 1.74 -31.17
C ARG A 388 -15.34 1.77 -32.41
N SER A 389 -16.55 1.23 -32.28
CA SER A 389 -17.57 1.36 -33.32
C SER A 389 -18.02 2.82 -33.47
N HIS A 390 -18.48 3.20 -34.66
CA HIS A 390 -19.02 4.52 -34.91
C HIS A 390 -20.20 4.84 -33.98
N ASP A 391 -21.07 3.86 -33.74
CA ASP A 391 -22.23 3.99 -32.86
C ASP A 391 -21.86 4.20 -31.38
N GLU A 392 -20.80 3.56 -30.89
CA GLU A 392 -20.30 3.79 -29.52
C GLU A 392 -19.72 5.22 -29.39
N CYS A 393 -18.96 5.67 -30.38
CA CYS A 393 -18.41 7.03 -30.41
C CYS A 393 -19.50 8.10 -30.52
N ALA A 394 -20.43 7.96 -31.47
CA ALA A 394 -21.57 8.87 -31.64
C ALA A 394 -22.48 8.86 -30.39
N GLY A 395 -22.71 7.68 -29.82
CA GLY A 395 -23.46 7.50 -28.57
C GLY A 395 -22.82 8.20 -27.37
N PHE A 396 -21.49 8.22 -27.28
CA PHE A 396 -20.77 9.01 -26.28
C PHE A 396 -20.95 10.52 -26.52
N PHE A 397 -20.60 11.04 -27.70
CA PHE A 397 -20.65 12.48 -27.98
C PHE A 397 -22.07 13.07 -27.95
N HIS A 398 -23.10 12.27 -28.22
CA HIS A 398 -24.50 12.68 -28.05
C HIS A 398 -24.95 12.76 -26.58
N ARG A 399 -24.33 11.98 -25.68
CA ARG A 399 -24.70 11.92 -24.25
C ARG A 399 -23.83 12.81 -23.35
N THR A 400 -22.59 13.07 -23.74
CA THR A 400 -21.62 13.83 -22.95
C THR A 400 -21.98 15.32 -22.92
N LYS A 401 -22.67 15.73 -21.84
CA LYS A 401 -23.06 17.14 -21.57
C LYS A 401 -22.09 17.89 -20.65
N MET A 402 -21.08 17.21 -20.09
CA MET A 402 -20.15 17.81 -19.13
C MET A 402 -18.96 18.43 -19.86
N THR A 403 -18.86 19.75 -19.81
CA THR A 403 -17.76 20.53 -20.37
C THR A 403 -16.63 20.64 -19.34
N CYS A 404 -15.42 20.24 -19.75
CA CYS A 404 -14.21 20.48 -18.96
C CYS A 404 -13.47 21.74 -19.47
N PRO A 405 -12.78 22.49 -18.60
CA PRO A 405 -11.99 23.65 -19.02
C PRO A 405 -10.78 23.17 -19.85
N VAL A 406 -10.73 23.60 -21.12
CA VAL A 406 -9.62 23.27 -22.02
C VAL A 406 -8.48 24.27 -21.77
N SER A 407 -7.50 23.88 -20.94
CA SER A 407 -6.28 24.66 -20.76
C SER A 407 -5.26 24.35 -21.85
N THR A 408 -5.04 25.33 -22.74
CA THR A 408 -4.01 25.29 -23.80
C THR A 408 -2.66 25.88 -23.36
N HIS A 409 -2.57 26.42 -22.14
CA HIS A 409 -1.35 27.01 -21.62
C HIS A 409 -0.34 25.93 -21.21
N VAL A 410 0.91 26.10 -21.65
CA VAL A 410 2.06 25.29 -21.20
C VAL A 410 2.89 26.18 -20.25
N PRO A 411 2.96 25.87 -18.95
CA PRO A 411 3.62 26.73 -17.96
C PRO A 411 5.13 26.49 -17.84
N CYS A 412 5.63 25.36 -18.34
CA CYS A 412 7.06 25.02 -18.31
C CYS A 412 7.79 25.49 -19.57
N TYR A 413 9.07 25.80 -19.40
CA TYR A 413 9.97 26.03 -20.53
C TYR A 413 10.32 24.73 -21.28
N HIS A 414 10.82 24.87 -22.51
CA HIS A 414 11.21 23.75 -23.37
C HIS A 414 12.47 24.13 -24.13
N LYS A 415 13.51 23.28 -24.14
CA LYS A 415 14.73 23.50 -24.94
C LYS A 415 14.46 23.65 -26.46
N SER A 416 13.28 23.22 -26.94
CA SER A 416 12.82 23.42 -28.34
C SER A 416 12.20 24.81 -28.60
N TYR A 417 12.06 25.65 -27.59
CA TYR A 417 11.53 27.02 -27.67
C TYR A 417 12.53 28.07 -27.15
N GLY A 418 13.80 27.68 -26.92
CA GLY A 418 14.95 28.57 -26.70
C GLY A 418 15.96 28.04 -25.68
N VAL A 419 16.86 28.93 -25.22
CA VAL A 419 18.01 28.65 -24.34
C VAL A 419 18.01 29.55 -23.10
N ASP A 420 18.64 29.19 -21.98
CA ASP A 420 19.50 28.03 -21.71
C ASP A 420 18.96 27.17 -20.54
N ALA A 421 19.44 25.92 -20.42
CA ALA A 421 19.32 25.11 -19.22
C ALA A 421 20.50 24.13 -19.07
N ALA A 422 21.68 24.64 -18.70
CA ALA A 422 22.84 23.86 -18.23
C ALA A 422 22.97 23.79 -16.69
N ALA A 423 22.29 24.67 -15.95
CA ALA A 423 22.47 24.82 -14.50
C ALA A 423 21.67 23.82 -13.62
N GLU A 424 20.51 23.35 -14.08
CA GLU A 424 19.66 22.43 -13.30
C GLU A 424 20.08 20.96 -13.43
N GLU A 425 20.57 20.54 -14.60
CA GLU A 425 20.95 19.15 -14.88
C GLU A 425 22.07 18.66 -13.95
N ALA A 426 23.04 19.53 -13.63
CA ALA A 426 24.10 19.24 -12.65
C ALA A 426 23.60 19.05 -11.21
N LYS A 427 22.42 19.59 -10.87
CA LYS A 427 21.81 19.44 -9.53
C LYS A 427 20.92 18.22 -9.44
N ALA A 428 20.21 17.88 -10.52
CA ALA A 428 19.39 16.66 -10.62
C ALA A 428 20.25 15.39 -10.55
N ALA A 429 21.39 15.36 -11.26
CA ALA A 429 22.32 14.22 -11.27
C ALA A 429 22.92 13.89 -9.87
N ALA A 430 22.87 14.84 -8.93
CA ALA A 430 23.31 14.63 -7.54
C ALA A 430 22.23 14.00 -6.64
N GLU A 431 20.93 14.15 -6.95
CA GLU A 431 19.85 13.43 -6.27
C GLU A 431 19.67 12.00 -6.80
N GLU A 432 19.91 11.79 -8.10
CA GLU A 432 19.68 10.52 -8.81
C GLU A 432 20.42 9.32 -8.18
N ALA A 433 21.55 9.55 -7.51
CA ALA A 433 22.33 8.53 -6.81
C ALA A 433 21.68 7.95 -5.53
N LYS A 434 20.52 8.47 -5.07
CA LYS A 434 19.87 8.05 -3.81
C LYS A 434 18.63 7.17 -4.00
N TYR A 435 18.02 7.14 -5.19
CA TYR A 435 16.70 6.52 -5.36
C TYR A 435 16.76 5.00 -5.57
N ARG A 436 16.25 4.27 -4.58
CA ARG A 436 16.03 2.81 -4.65
C ARG A 436 14.91 2.51 -5.64
N THR A 437 15.25 1.92 -6.78
CA THR A 437 14.26 1.43 -7.75
C THR A 437 13.43 0.27 -7.20
N TYR A 438 12.29 0.01 -7.85
CA TYR A 438 11.24 -0.97 -7.50
C TYR A 438 11.73 -2.38 -7.10
N SER A 439 12.96 -2.76 -7.49
CA SER A 439 13.69 -3.94 -7.01
C SER A 439 13.76 -4.09 -5.49
N ALA A 440 13.63 -3.00 -4.72
CA ALA A 440 13.67 -3.01 -3.25
C ALA A 440 12.37 -3.46 -2.57
N LEU A 441 11.25 -3.60 -3.31
CA LEU A 441 9.92 -3.93 -2.76
C LEU A 441 9.35 -5.22 -3.37
N LYS A 442 10.15 -6.29 -3.38
CA LYS A 442 9.67 -7.65 -3.70
C LYS A 442 9.25 -8.40 -2.42
N PRO A 443 8.20 -9.25 -2.49
CA PRO A 443 7.78 -10.13 -1.39
C PRO A 443 8.67 -11.38 -1.27
#